data_AF-A0A1F9VN27-F1
#
_entry.id   AF-A0A1F9VN27-F1
#
_cell.length_a   1.000
_cell.length_b   1.000
_cell.length_c   1.000
_cell.angle_alpha   90.00
_cell.angle_beta   90.00
_cell.angle_gamma   90.00
#
_symmetry.space_group_name_H-M   'P 1'
#
loop_
_entity.id
_entity.type
_entity.pdbx_description
1 polymer ?
#
loop_
_entity_poly.entity_id
_entity_poly.type
_entity_poly.pdbx_seq_one_letter_code
_entity_poly.pdbx_strand_id
1 'polypeptide(L)'
;MKKFIFICAALLLALPLCAFAGEFKDKGEFIAADFPSGWAAGKTDDPAVTLRLEKGKSFFEFSKQDSELGDYYLKARVKEQVDSLRSKGNQLSGDIRSVSLHGVSVAYYTSYESMGADGYIAFLTYNGVSYAVSARGLPDPDFRAVLSSVRKPGEKIELPKPKKIKVVRVKKQKDEDDDLPKPELAAASTSAVAGSTDSILNAFAVPADTAAVVEASTQAAIPTAGESAHNFLSELAKKQEADALPPYLPRKPLPLVLWAALIGLWVAGSFAARSAAAAYANPKLPPPPADVPPDFFFPFVISKFSTAKDVTYNVLTRQRQLLLADFPYEHELYVAGSVYGCVFFHVVWSLLAFIGRGDAVTNAFVKFPLLGRAFASLPEIFFIVPFIIGLSIYFTKERALQVFDAQSAPVMAVHPDPACYGMIRDGSGKEVARLVSKGTVLNRYWEFVDTDNLVVFSIRDDFPKGLLLRKLFGNLGGTLRSHYGIFAQDRRAGFIFLDPSSADRFQIHMDFAFARLGHPAQILAAVLYIISREKDPVYPSPF
;
A
#
# COMPACT_ATOMS: atom_id res chain seq x y z
N MET A 1 36.81 -42.01 -29.12
CA MET A 1 35.37 -42.18 -29.47
C MET A 1 34.46 -42.48 -28.27
N LYS A 2 34.83 -43.33 -27.30
CA LYS A 2 33.97 -43.63 -26.11
C LYS A 2 33.59 -42.42 -25.24
N LYS A 3 34.45 -41.39 -25.15
CA LYS A 3 34.19 -40.16 -24.38
C LYS A 3 33.15 -39.24 -25.04
N PHE A 4 33.02 -39.26 -26.36
CA PHE A 4 32.03 -38.44 -27.08
C PHE A 4 30.61 -39.00 -26.92
N ILE A 5 30.49 -40.33 -26.85
CA ILE A 5 29.20 -41.02 -26.61
C ILE A 5 28.66 -40.70 -25.21
N PHE A 6 29.52 -40.62 -24.19
CA PHE A 6 29.11 -40.21 -22.85
C PHE A 6 28.65 -38.74 -22.76
N ILE A 7 29.30 -37.85 -23.51
CA ILE A 7 28.89 -36.44 -23.57
C ILE A 7 27.56 -36.28 -24.31
N CYS A 8 27.36 -36.99 -25.43
CA CYS A 8 26.07 -36.99 -26.13
C CYS A 8 24.94 -37.63 -25.30
N ALA A 9 25.22 -38.69 -24.53
CA ALA A 9 24.24 -39.31 -23.63
C ALA A 9 23.89 -38.40 -22.43
N ALA A 10 24.88 -37.67 -21.89
CA ALA A 10 24.65 -36.66 -20.86
C ALA A 10 23.87 -35.45 -21.39
N LEU A 11 24.10 -35.04 -22.64
CA LEU A 11 23.34 -33.97 -23.29
C LEU A 11 21.89 -34.38 -23.60
N LEU A 12 21.65 -35.67 -23.93
CA LEU A 12 20.31 -36.23 -24.12
C LEU A 12 19.53 -36.39 -22.81
N LEU A 13 20.21 -36.59 -21.68
CA LEU A 13 19.62 -36.58 -20.33
C LEU A 13 19.42 -35.16 -19.77
N ALA A 14 20.13 -34.17 -20.32
CA ALA A 14 19.98 -32.75 -19.98
C ALA A 14 18.99 -31.98 -20.86
N LEU A 15 18.44 -32.63 -21.91
CA LEU A 15 17.27 -32.11 -22.61
C LEU A 15 16.10 -32.11 -21.62
N PRO A 16 15.39 -30.98 -21.44
CA PRO A 16 14.25 -30.94 -20.55
C PRO A 16 13.24 -31.99 -21.02
N LEU A 17 13.05 -33.03 -20.21
CA LEU A 17 11.93 -33.96 -20.34
C LEU A 17 10.70 -33.11 -20.60
N CYS A 18 10.01 -33.35 -21.72
CA CYS A 18 8.77 -32.66 -22.09
C CYS A 18 7.91 -32.53 -20.83
N ALA A 19 7.86 -31.32 -20.27
CA ALA A 19 7.19 -31.10 -19.01
C ALA A 19 5.70 -31.33 -19.26
N PHE A 20 5.16 -32.35 -18.61
CA PHE A 20 3.75 -32.67 -18.65
C PHE A 20 2.94 -31.46 -18.15
N ALA A 21 1.76 -31.24 -18.74
CA ALA A 21 0.82 -30.25 -18.24
C ALA A 21 0.56 -30.53 -16.74
N GLY A 22 0.71 -29.49 -15.91
CA GLY A 22 0.50 -29.59 -14.47
C GLY A 22 -0.94 -29.28 -14.12
N GLU A 23 -1.57 -30.14 -13.32
CA GLU A 23 -2.85 -29.83 -12.68
C GLU A 23 -2.58 -28.88 -11.50
N PHE A 24 -3.20 -27.71 -11.53
CA PHE A 24 -3.14 -26.73 -10.45
C PHE A 24 -4.50 -26.62 -9.76
N LYS A 25 -4.49 -26.70 -8.43
CA LYS A 25 -5.69 -26.65 -7.58
C LYS A 25 -5.80 -25.30 -6.89
N ASP A 26 -7.02 -24.83 -6.69
CA ASP A 26 -7.28 -23.63 -5.91
C ASP A 26 -7.16 -23.88 -4.39
N LYS A 27 -6.97 -22.80 -3.60
CA LYS A 27 -6.81 -22.86 -2.13
C LYS A 27 -7.97 -23.58 -1.39
N GLY A 28 -9.14 -23.69 -2.02
CA GLY A 28 -10.32 -24.36 -1.46
C GLY A 28 -10.63 -25.73 -2.06
N GLU A 29 -9.80 -26.24 -2.98
CA GLU A 29 -10.02 -27.48 -3.74
C GLU A 29 -11.41 -27.58 -4.41
N PHE A 30 -11.98 -26.43 -4.80
CA PHE A 30 -13.23 -26.35 -5.54
C PHE A 30 -13.03 -26.51 -7.04
N ILE A 31 -11.88 -26.06 -7.56
CA ILE A 31 -11.52 -26.15 -8.98
C ILE A 31 -10.08 -26.61 -9.17
N ALA A 32 -9.87 -27.36 -10.25
CA ALA A 32 -8.56 -27.69 -10.80
C ALA A 32 -8.53 -27.34 -12.29
N ALA A 33 -7.39 -26.85 -12.78
CA ALA A 33 -7.19 -26.53 -14.18
C ALA A 33 -5.79 -26.99 -14.63
N ASP A 34 -5.69 -27.43 -15.88
CA ASP A 34 -4.42 -27.85 -16.48
C ASP A 34 -3.75 -26.66 -17.16
N PHE A 35 -2.46 -26.48 -16.86
CA PHE A 35 -1.65 -25.45 -17.49
C PHE A 35 -0.53 -26.08 -18.32
N PRO A 36 -0.12 -25.42 -19.43
CA PRO A 36 1.05 -25.84 -20.17
C PRO A 36 2.31 -25.76 -19.30
N SER A 37 3.38 -26.41 -19.71
CA SER A 37 4.62 -26.44 -18.93
C SER A 37 5.20 -25.05 -18.65
N GLY A 38 5.82 -24.89 -17.47
CA GLY A 38 6.57 -23.70 -17.07
C GLY A 38 5.77 -22.65 -16.30
N TRP A 39 4.52 -22.95 -15.93
CA TRP A 39 3.74 -22.16 -14.99
C TRP A 39 4.03 -22.60 -13.55
N ALA A 40 4.11 -21.65 -12.62
CA ALA A 40 4.31 -21.90 -11.20
C ALA A 40 3.31 -21.11 -10.36
N ALA A 41 3.00 -21.58 -9.15
CA ALA A 41 2.11 -20.87 -8.24
C ALA A 41 2.74 -19.54 -7.78
N GLY A 42 2.03 -18.44 -8.03
CA GLY A 42 2.39 -17.10 -7.58
C GLY A 42 1.83 -16.79 -6.19
N LYS A 43 2.46 -15.84 -5.49
CA LYS A 43 1.91 -15.31 -4.23
C LYS A 43 0.99 -14.13 -4.54
N THR A 44 -0.09 -14.02 -3.78
CA THR A 44 -1.05 -12.91 -3.87
C THR A 44 -1.49 -12.52 -2.46
N ASP A 45 -1.59 -11.22 -2.22
CA ASP A 45 -2.06 -10.64 -0.96
C ASP A 45 -3.59 -10.47 -0.95
N ASP A 46 -4.26 -10.68 -2.10
CA ASP A 46 -5.72 -10.59 -2.21
C ASP A 46 -6.39 -11.88 -1.70
N PRO A 47 -7.23 -11.82 -0.65
CA PRO A 47 -7.94 -12.98 -0.13
C PRO A 47 -9.00 -13.54 -1.09
N ALA A 48 -9.49 -12.77 -2.06
CA ALA A 48 -10.44 -13.24 -3.06
C ALA A 48 -9.78 -14.14 -4.10
N VAL A 49 -8.45 -14.04 -4.26
CA VAL A 49 -7.69 -14.83 -5.24
C VAL A 49 -7.42 -16.22 -4.68
N THR A 50 -8.08 -17.20 -5.28
CA THR A 50 -8.00 -18.60 -4.88
C THR A 50 -6.90 -19.37 -5.60
N LEU A 51 -6.52 -18.94 -6.81
CA LEU A 51 -5.42 -19.50 -7.58
C LEU A 51 -4.74 -18.41 -8.41
N ARG A 52 -3.43 -18.25 -8.26
CA ARG A 52 -2.61 -17.38 -9.11
C ARG A 52 -1.41 -18.15 -9.62
N LEU A 53 -1.20 -18.15 -10.92
CA LEU A 53 -0.06 -18.77 -11.58
C LEU A 53 0.72 -17.72 -12.37
N GLU A 54 2.04 -17.90 -12.43
CA GLU A 54 2.97 -16.98 -13.08
C GLU A 54 3.96 -17.75 -13.95
N LYS A 55 4.30 -17.15 -15.10
CA LYS A 55 5.35 -17.61 -16.03
C LYS A 55 6.09 -16.39 -16.57
N GLY A 56 7.15 -15.98 -15.88
CA GLY A 56 7.89 -14.76 -16.21
C GLY A 56 7.03 -13.51 -15.99
N LYS A 57 6.70 -12.79 -17.06
CA LYS A 57 5.79 -11.61 -17.03
C LYS A 57 4.32 -11.96 -17.27
N SER A 58 4.02 -13.20 -17.64
CA SER A 58 2.66 -13.70 -17.85
C SER A 58 2.06 -14.17 -16.53
N PHE A 59 0.76 -13.94 -16.35
CA PHE A 59 0.03 -14.40 -15.17
C PHE A 59 -1.36 -14.93 -15.55
N PHE A 60 -1.91 -15.76 -14.67
CA PHE A 60 -3.27 -16.29 -14.76
C PHE A 60 -3.85 -16.37 -13.35
N GLU A 61 -5.01 -15.79 -13.14
CA GLU A 61 -5.58 -15.61 -11.81
C GLU A 61 -7.06 -15.96 -11.78
N PHE A 62 -7.47 -16.76 -10.80
CA PHE A 62 -8.85 -17.03 -10.44
C PHE A 62 -9.20 -16.29 -9.14
N SER A 63 -10.19 -15.42 -9.20
CA SER A 63 -10.75 -14.71 -8.07
C SER A 63 -12.19 -15.17 -7.82
N LYS A 64 -12.45 -15.68 -6.61
CA LYS A 64 -13.78 -16.15 -6.19
C LYS A 64 -14.71 -14.95 -5.98
N GLN A 65 -15.93 -15.04 -6.51
CA GLN A 65 -16.99 -14.06 -6.32
C GLN A 65 -17.85 -14.42 -5.10
N ASP A 66 -18.42 -13.40 -4.44
CA ASP A 66 -19.22 -13.58 -3.21
C ASP A 66 -20.62 -14.12 -3.46
N SER A 67 -21.08 -14.12 -4.73
CA SER A 67 -22.41 -14.56 -5.12
C SER A 67 -22.33 -15.46 -6.34
N GLU A 68 -23.20 -16.46 -6.39
CA GLU A 68 -23.41 -17.28 -7.58
C GLU A 68 -24.14 -16.44 -8.65
N LEU A 69 -23.54 -16.36 -9.83
CA LEU A 69 -24.04 -15.62 -10.97
C LEU A 69 -24.56 -16.60 -12.02
N GLY A 70 -25.81 -16.41 -12.46
CA GLY A 70 -26.36 -17.11 -13.63
C GLY A 70 -25.80 -16.57 -14.95
N ASP A 71 -26.02 -17.31 -16.05
CA ASP A 71 -25.47 -17.00 -17.38
C ASP A 71 -25.74 -15.58 -17.88
N TYR A 72 -26.95 -15.07 -17.65
CA TYR A 72 -27.31 -13.70 -17.99
C TYR A 72 -26.38 -12.67 -17.30
N TYR A 73 -26.08 -12.89 -16.02
CA TYR A 73 -25.25 -12.02 -15.22
C TYR A 73 -23.76 -12.17 -15.55
N LEU A 74 -23.29 -13.37 -15.88
CA LEU A 74 -21.93 -13.59 -16.36
C LEU A 74 -21.66 -12.76 -17.63
N LYS A 75 -22.59 -12.81 -18.60
CA LYS A 75 -22.49 -12.02 -19.83
C LYS A 75 -22.59 -10.51 -19.57
N ALA A 76 -23.46 -10.09 -18.64
CA ALA A 76 -23.57 -8.69 -18.24
C ALA A 76 -22.28 -8.17 -17.59
N ARG A 77 -21.62 -8.97 -16.75
CA ARG A 77 -20.33 -8.63 -16.13
C ARG A 77 -19.21 -8.50 -17.16
N VAL A 78 -19.14 -9.39 -18.15
CA VAL A 78 -18.17 -9.23 -19.24
C VAL A 78 -18.47 -7.94 -20.01
N LYS A 79 -19.74 -7.64 -20.29
CA LYS A 79 -20.13 -6.40 -21.00
C LYS A 79 -19.72 -5.15 -20.21
N GLU A 80 -19.97 -5.11 -18.91
CA GLU A 80 -19.55 -4.01 -18.02
C GLU A 80 -18.03 -3.79 -18.06
N GLN A 81 -17.25 -4.88 -18.04
CA GLN A 81 -15.78 -4.80 -18.15
C GLN A 81 -15.34 -4.35 -19.55
N VAL A 82 -16.01 -4.81 -20.61
CA VAL A 82 -15.77 -4.37 -21.99
C VAL A 82 -16.02 -2.87 -22.14
N ASP A 83 -17.15 -2.37 -21.64
CA ASP A 83 -17.50 -0.95 -21.70
C ASP A 83 -16.51 -0.10 -20.90
N SER A 84 -16.06 -0.60 -19.74
CA SER A 84 -14.98 -0.01 -18.93
C SER A 84 -13.64 0.00 -19.65
N LEU A 85 -13.31 -1.03 -20.44
CA LEU A 85 -12.06 -1.06 -21.23
C LEU A 85 -12.13 -0.12 -22.44
N ARG A 86 -13.29 0.01 -23.09
CA ARG A 86 -13.52 0.96 -24.21
C ARG A 86 -13.39 2.40 -23.76
N SER A 87 -14.00 2.76 -22.62
CA SER A 87 -13.90 4.13 -22.09
C SER A 87 -12.47 4.52 -21.73
N LYS A 88 -11.59 3.55 -21.46
CA LYS A 88 -10.15 3.71 -21.18
C LYS A 88 -9.27 3.76 -22.44
N GLY A 89 -9.84 3.67 -23.64
CA GLY A 89 -9.10 3.74 -24.90
C GLY A 89 -8.33 2.48 -25.28
N ASN A 90 -8.57 1.34 -24.61
CA ASN A 90 -7.96 0.07 -24.99
C ASN A 90 -8.60 -0.48 -26.25
N GLN A 91 -7.79 -1.03 -27.17
CA GLN A 91 -8.29 -1.74 -28.33
C GLN A 91 -8.73 -3.15 -27.92
N LEU A 92 -9.98 -3.49 -28.22
CA LEU A 92 -10.55 -4.80 -27.97
C LEU A 92 -10.43 -5.65 -29.24
N SER A 93 -10.03 -6.91 -29.09
CA SER A 93 -9.82 -7.83 -30.22
C SER A 93 -11.13 -8.52 -30.70
N GLY A 94 -12.31 -8.04 -30.28
CA GLY A 94 -13.62 -8.50 -30.77
C GLY A 94 -14.78 -8.38 -29.77
N ASP A 95 -15.90 -9.01 -30.10
CA ASP A 95 -17.09 -9.16 -29.25
C ASP A 95 -16.89 -10.23 -28.15
N ILE A 96 -17.82 -10.27 -27.18
CA ILE A 96 -17.85 -11.25 -26.09
C ILE A 96 -17.91 -12.68 -26.66
N ARG A 97 -16.89 -13.48 -26.37
CA ARG A 97 -16.78 -14.88 -26.79
C ARG A 97 -17.22 -15.81 -25.65
N SER A 98 -17.53 -17.06 -26.00
CA SER A 98 -17.88 -18.10 -25.03
C SER A 98 -17.03 -19.35 -25.22
N VAL A 99 -16.70 -20.02 -24.11
CA VAL A 99 -15.99 -21.30 -24.08
C VAL A 99 -16.80 -22.27 -23.22
N SER A 100 -17.07 -23.46 -23.76
CA SER A 100 -17.67 -24.55 -22.98
C SER A 100 -16.64 -25.14 -22.01
N LEU A 101 -16.99 -25.19 -20.73
CA LEU A 101 -16.21 -25.84 -19.68
C LEU A 101 -16.57 -27.33 -19.60
N HIS A 102 -15.71 -28.12 -18.96
CA HIS A 102 -16.03 -29.51 -18.63
C HIS A 102 -17.28 -29.56 -17.72
N GLY A 103 -18.29 -30.38 -18.04
CA GLY A 103 -19.48 -30.52 -17.18
C GLY A 103 -20.63 -29.52 -17.43
N VAL A 104 -20.84 -29.09 -18.67
CA VAL A 104 -22.05 -28.34 -19.15
C VAL A 104 -22.05 -26.83 -18.83
N SER A 105 -21.03 -26.30 -18.16
CA SER A 105 -20.95 -24.87 -17.82
C SER A 105 -20.34 -24.02 -18.95
N VAL A 106 -20.68 -22.72 -19.05
CA VAL A 106 -20.13 -21.80 -20.05
C VAL A 106 -19.33 -20.69 -19.38
N ALA A 107 -18.13 -20.41 -19.89
CA ALA A 107 -17.36 -19.23 -19.54
C ALA A 107 -17.53 -18.16 -20.63
N TYR A 108 -17.82 -16.93 -20.23
CA TYR A 108 -17.85 -15.78 -21.13
C TYR A 108 -16.58 -14.98 -20.96
N TYR A 109 -15.95 -14.59 -22.06
CA TYR A 109 -14.66 -13.90 -22.01
C TYR A 109 -14.48 -12.88 -23.13
N THR A 110 -13.54 -11.95 -22.91
CA THR A 110 -13.08 -10.97 -23.89
C THR A 110 -11.56 -10.88 -23.85
N SER A 111 -10.95 -10.52 -24.99
CA SER A 111 -9.53 -10.19 -25.08
C SER A 111 -9.35 -8.70 -25.31
N TYR A 112 -8.26 -8.15 -24.78
CA TYR A 112 -7.87 -6.75 -24.95
C TYR A 112 -6.35 -6.66 -25.04
N GLU A 113 -5.84 -5.70 -25.80
CA GLU A 113 -4.41 -5.44 -25.84
C GLU A 113 -4.02 -4.48 -24.70
N SER A 114 -3.00 -4.85 -23.91
CA SER A 114 -2.49 -3.99 -22.84
C SER A 114 -0.97 -4.04 -22.77
N MET A 115 -0.34 -2.87 -22.98
CA MET A 115 1.11 -2.69 -22.87
C MET A 115 1.89 -3.70 -23.74
N GLY A 116 1.44 -3.90 -24.98
CA GLY A 116 2.09 -4.77 -25.98
C GLY A 116 1.92 -6.28 -25.76
N ALA A 117 0.94 -6.71 -24.96
CA ALA A 117 0.59 -8.12 -24.77
C ALA A 117 -0.92 -8.32 -24.66
N ASP A 118 -1.40 -9.49 -25.10
CA ASP A 118 -2.81 -9.87 -24.97
C ASP A 118 -3.18 -10.13 -23.51
N GLY A 119 -4.23 -9.43 -23.05
CA GLY A 119 -4.92 -9.65 -21.80
C GLY A 119 -6.29 -10.28 -22.03
N TYR A 120 -6.75 -11.09 -21.08
CA TYR A 120 -8.04 -11.77 -21.11
C TYR A 120 -8.77 -11.57 -19.79
N ILE A 121 -10.08 -11.36 -19.89
CA ILE A 121 -11.00 -11.35 -18.75
C ILE A 121 -12.10 -12.35 -19.06
N ALA A 122 -12.35 -13.29 -18.15
CA ALA A 122 -13.47 -14.21 -18.23
C ALA A 122 -14.26 -14.29 -16.93
N PHE A 123 -15.53 -14.63 -17.04
CA PHE A 123 -16.38 -14.96 -15.91
C PHE A 123 -17.02 -16.32 -16.15
N LEU A 124 -17.02 -17.14 -15.11
CA LEU A 124 -17.61 -18.48 -15.14
C LEU A 124 -18.24 -18.84 -13.81
N THR A 125 -19.21 -19.73 -13.84
CA THR A 125 -19.78 -20.37 -12.65
C THR A 125 -19.55 -21.86 -12.75
N TYR A 126 -18.95 -22.44 -11.72
CA TYR A 126 -18.68 -23.87 -11.65
C TYR A 126 -19.02 -24.39 -10.26
N ASN A 127 -19.84 -25.46 -10.20
CA ASN A 127 -20.24 -26.11 -8.96
C ASN A 127 -20.82 -25.15 -7.89
N GLY A 128 -21.68 -24.20 -8.30
CA GLY A 128 -22.33 -23.23 -7.40
C GLY A 128 -21.43 -22.07 -6.96
N VAL A 129 -20.22 -21.93 -7.54
CA VAL A 129 -19.28 -20.85 -7.22
C VAL A 129 -18.93 -20.09 -8.49
N SER A 130 -19.04 -18.77 -8.45
CA SER A 130 -18.64 -17.90 -9.56
C SER A 130 -17.20 -17.42 -9.40
N TYR A 131 -16.48 -17.39 -10.51
CA TYR A 131 -15.09 -16.97 -10.59
C TYR A 131 -14.93 -15.87 -11.63
N ALA A 132 -14.12 -14.87 -11.30
CA ALA A 132 -13.52 -13.97 -12.28
C ALA A 132 -12.12 -14.46 -12.60
N VAL A 133 -11.81 -14.55 -13.88
CA VAL A 133 -10.52 -15.00 -14.39
C VAL A 133 -9.85 -13.84 -15.09
N SER A 134 -8.62 -13.54 -14.70
CA SER A 134 -7.77 -12.58 -15.40
C SER A 134 -6.49 -13.27 -15.86
N ALA A 135 -6.10 -13.04 -17.11
CA ALA A 135 -4.88 -13.63 -17.67
C ALA A 135 -4.16 -12.64 -18.57
N ARG A 136 -2.83 -12.74 -18.63
CA ARG A 136 -1.99 -11.91 -19.49
C ARG A 136 -0.83 -12.71 -20.06
N GLY A 137 -0.50 -12.45 -21.33
CA GLY A 137 0.68 -13.02 -21.98
C GLY A 137 0.50 -14.50 -22.34
N LEU A 138 -0.73 -14.88 -22.71
CA LEU A 138 -1.11 -16.18 -23.23
C LEU A 138 -1.76 -15.98 -24.61
N PRO A 139 -1.51 -16.85 -25.60
CA PRO A 139 -2.26 -16.80 -26.85
C PRO A 139 -3.69 -17.33 -26.63
N ASP A 140 -4.66 -16.83 -27.41
CA ASP A 140 -6.09 -17.17 -27.28
C ASP A 140 -6.38 -18.69 -27.27
N PRO A 141 -5.72 -19.55 -28.09
CA PRO A 141 -5.90 -20.99 -28.02
C PRO A 141 -5.51 -21.62 -26.67
N ASP A 142 -4.41 -21.17 -26.08
CA ASP A 142 -3.92 -21.68 -24.79
C ASP A 142 -4.84 -21.22 -23.66
N PHE A 143 -5.31 -19.97 -23.71
CA PHE A 143 -6.29 -19.45 -22.77
C PHE A 143 -7.59 -20.27 -22.79
N ARG A 144 -8.12 -20.56 -23.99
CA ARG A 144 -9.32 -21.40 -24.15
C ARG A 144 -9.09 -22.83 -23.66
N ALA A 145 -7.90 -23.40 -23.91
CA ALA A 145 -7.55 -24.75 -23.47
C ALA A 145 -7.48 -24.84 -21.93
N VAL A 146 -6.93 -23.82 -21.28
CA VAL A 146 -6.93 -23.72 -19.80
C VAL A 146 -8.36 -23.64 -19.29
N LEU A 147 -9.20 -22.76 -19.84
CA LEU A 147 -10.60 -22.66 -19.42
C LEU A 147 -11.37 -23.97 -19.64
N SER A 148 -11.21 -24.64 -20.79
CA SER A 148 -11.92 -25.90 -21.05
C SER A 148 -11.47 -27.05 -20.15
N SER A 149 -10.28 -26.95 -19.54
CA SER A 149 -9.74 -27.94 -18.59
C SER A 149 -10.25 -27.80 -17.15
N VAL A 150 -10.98 -26.71 -16.83
CA VAL A 150 -11.52 -26.44 -15.50
C VAL A 150 -12.48 -27.55 -15.08
N ARG A 151 -12.20 -28.18 -13.94
CA ARG A 151 -12.91 -29.37 -13.43
C ARG A 151 -12.82 -29.49 -11.90
N LYS A 152 -13.50 -30.48 -11.31
CA LYS A 152 -13.27 -30.85 -9.90
C LYS A 152 -11.89 -31.51 -9.73
N PRO A 153 -11.16 -31.25 -8.64
CA PRO A 153 -9.88 -31.91 -8.40
C PRO A 153 -9.98 -33.43 -8.46
N GLY A 154 -9.13 -34.08 -9.27
CA GLY A 154 -9.14 -35.54 -9.45
C GLY A 154 -10.15 -36.10 -10.46
N GLU A 155 -10.96 -35.27 -11.10
CA GLU A 155 -11.82 -35.68 -12.22
C GLU A 155 -10.94 -35.94 -13.47
N LYS A 156 -11.06 -37.14 -14.08
CA LYS A 156 -10.28 -37.47 -15.29
C LYS A 156 -11.00 -36.92 -16.53
N ILE A 157 -10.32 -36.06 -17.28
CA ILE A 157 -10.83 -35.61 -18.59
C ILE A 157 -10.75 -36.77 -19.58
N GLU A 158 -11.89 -37.38 -19.89
CA GLU A 158 -12.00 -38.27 -21.04
C GLU A 158 -12.07 -37.42 -22.31
N LEU A 159 -10.91 -37.11 -22.89
CA LEU A 159 -10.85 -36.46 -24.20
C LEU A 159 -11.64 -37.31 -25.22
N PRO A 160 -12.67 -36.77 -25.90
CA PRO A 160 -13.34 -37.50 -26.96
C PRO A 160 -12.31 -37.84 -28.03
N LYS A 161 -12.08 -39.14 -28.27
CA LYS A 161 -11.13 -39.64 -29.27
C LYS A 161 -11.37 -38.90 -30.59
N PRO A 162 -10.33 -38.33 -31.24
CA PRO A 162 -10.50 -37.64 -32.51
C PRO A 162 -11.13 -38.61 -33.52
N LYS A 163 -12.31 -38.24 -34.04
CA LYS A 163 -12.91 -38.96 -35.17
C LYS A 163 -11.89 -38.92 -36.31
N LYS A 164 -11.41 -40.10 -36.73
CA LYS A 164 -10.53 -40.25 -37.89
C LYS A 164 -11.14 -39.48 -39.05
N ILE A 165 -10.45 -38.43 -39.49
CA ILE A 165 -10.77 -37.74 -40.73
C ILE A 165 -10.64 -38.78 -41.84
N LYS A 166 -11.78 -39.17 -42.42
CA LYS A 166 -11.82 -40.04 -43.58
C LYS A 166 -11.31 -39.19 -44.73
N VAL A 167 -10.05 -39.39 -45.13
CA VAL A 167 -9.47 -38.78 -46.32
C VAL A 167 -10.31 -39.23 -47.51
N VAL A 168 -11.24 -38.37 -47.95
CA VAL A 168 -11.92 -38.53 -49.23
C VAL A 168 -10.89 -38.18 -50.28
N ARG A 169 -10.43 -39.22 -50.96
CA ARG A 169 -9.51 -39.18 -52.10
C ARG A 169 -10.20 -38.36 -53.22
N VAL A 170 -9.84 -37.09 -53.34
CA VAL A 170 -10.28 -36.25 -54.46
C VAL A 170 -9.65 -36.81 -55.74
N LYS A 171 -10.52 -37.12 -56.70
CA LYS A 171 -10.19 -37.67 -58.01
C LYS A 171 -9.63 -36.54 -58.88
N LYS A 172 -8.48 -36.82 -59.48
CA LYS A 172 -7.67 -35.98 -60.37
C LYS A 172 -8.39 -35.68 -61.70
N GLN A 173 -8.40 -34.42 -62.10
CA GLN A 173 -8.63 -33.90 -63.47
C GLN A 173 -7.88 -32.55 -63.51
N LYS A 174 -6.58 -32.49 -63.87
CA LYS A 174 -5.94 -32.42 -65.21
C LYS A 174 -6.57 -31.30 -66.06
N ASP A 175 -6.12 -30.04 -66.00
CA ASP A 175 -4.88 -29.35 -66.48
C ASP A 175 -5.19 -28.58 -67.78
N GLU A 176 -4.81 -27.30 -67.82
CA GLU A 176 -4.31 -26.47 -68.95
C GLU A 176 -4.23 -25.02 -68.39
N ASP A 177 -3.07 -24.58 -67.90
CA ASP A 177 -1.87 -24.06 -68.59
C ASP A 177 -1.93 -22.52 -68.72
N ASP A 178 -1.00 -21.84 -68.04
CA ASP A 178 -0.19 -20.77 -68.65
C ASP A 178 0.98 -20.37 -67.71
N ASP A 179 2.15 -20.88 -68.10
CA ASP A 179 3.48 -20.26 -68.14
C ASP A 179 4.09 -19.55 -66.91
N LEU A 180 5.03 -20.30 -66.29
CA LEU A 180 6.28 -19.78 -65.74
C LEU A 180 7.25 -19.42 -66.90
N PRO A 181 8.21 -18.51 -66.67
CA PRO A 181 9.54 -19.04 -66.37
C PRO A 181 10.28 -18.33 -65.23
N LYS A 182 11.19 -19.13 -64.67
CA LYS A 182 12.05 -18.88 -63.52
C LYS A 182 13.38 -18.21 -63.98
N PRO A 183 14.38 -18.03 -63.09
CA PRO A 183 15.15 -16.79 -62.92
C PRO A 183 16.49 -16.77 -63.66
N GLU A 184 17.12 -15.60 -63.80
CA GLU A 184 18.56 -15.54 -64.12
C GLU A 184 19.27 -14.31 -63.57
N LEU A 185 20.51 -14.56 -63.15
CA LEU A 185 21.50 -13.64 -62.58
C LEU A 185 22.19 -12.81 -63.67
N ALA A 186 22.56 -11.57 -63.33
CA ALA A 186 23.84 -10.91 -63.69
C ALA A 186 23.90 -9.57 -62.92
N ALA A 187 24.79 -9.40 -61.95
CA ALA A 187 26.22 -9.09 -62.09
C ALA A 187 26.52 -7.66 -62.58
N ALA A 188 26.82 -6.77 -61.63
CA ALA A 188 27.94 -5.82 -61.68
C ALA A 188 28.26 -5.43 -60.21
N SER A 189 29.39 -5.78 -59.57
CA SER A 189 30.80 -5.38 -59.82
C SER A 189 30.95 -3.85 -59.83
N THR A 190 31.80 -3.18 -59.06
CA THR A 190 33.06 -3.59 -58.41
C THR A 190 33.59 -2.45 -57.53
N SER A 191 34.42 -2.85 -56.55
CA SER A 191 35.64 -2.18 -56.05
C SER A 191 35.50 -0.84 -55.32
N ALA A 192 36.25 -0.51 -54.28
CA ALA A 192 37.31 -1.12 -53.46
C ALA A 192 37.38 -0.18 -52.22
N VAL A 193 37.87 -0.55 -51.04
CA VAL A 193 39.27 -0.89 -50.74
C VAL A 193 39.30 -1.71 -49.45
N ALA A 194 39.92 -2.89 -49.58
CA ALA A 194 40.83 -3.59 -48.67
C ALA A 194 41.01 -2.99 -47.24
N GLY A 195 40.89 -3.77 -46.15
CA GLY A 195 41.64 -5.01 -45.89
C GLY A 195 43.10 -4.62 -45.60
N SER A 196 43.73 -4.92 -44.47
CA SER A 196 43.66 -6.10 -43.62
C SER A 196 44.65 -5.86 -42.45
N THR A 197 44.40 -6.50 -41.31
CA THR A 197 45.36 -7.22 -40.44
C THR A 197 46.81 -6.69 -40.33
N ASP A 198 47.45 -6.60 -39.17
CA ASP A 198 47.50 -7.62 -38.14
C ASP A 198 48.36 -7.09 -36.99
N SER A 199 47.89 -7.28 -35.76
CA SER A 199 48.65 -7.88 -34.66
C SER A 199 49.90 -7.18 -34.04
N ILE A 200 50.06 -7.47 -32.75
CA ILE A 200 51.33 -7.55 -31.99
C ILE A 200 51.73 -6.32 -31.15
N LEU A 201 51.37 -6.44 -29.86
CA LEU A 201 52.22 -6.35 -28.65
C LEU A 201 53.00 -5.06 -28.34
N ASN A 202 53.06 -4.83 -27.02
CA ASN A 202 54.02 -4.03 -26.25
C ASN A 202 53.70 -2.55 -26.05
N ALA A 203 53.22 -2.23 -24.85
CA ALA A 203 53.88 -1.24 -23.98
C ALA A 203 53.33 -1.31 -22.54
N PHE A 204 53.63 -2.39 -21.80
CA PHE A 204 53.68 -2.36 -20.34
C PHE A 204 54.71 -3.38 -19.83
N ALA A 205 55.93 -2.87 -19.59
CA ALA A 205 56.96 -3.29 -18.62
C ALA A 205 58.14 -2.29 -18.84
N VAL A 206 58.56 -1.41 -17.90
CA VAL A 206 59.25 -1.66 -16.60
C VAL A 206 60.58 -2.44 -16.87
N PRO A 207 61.78 -2.23 -16.25
CA PRO A 207 62.12 -1.61 -14.95
C PRO A 207 63.54 -0.93 -14.80
N ALA A 208 63.82 -0.50 -13.55
CA ALA A 208 65.02 -0.72 -12.70
C ALA A 208 66.43 -0.15 -12.96
N ASP A 209 66.98 0.26 -11.80
CA ASP A 209 68.35 0.16 -11.28
C ASP A 209 69.49 0.96 -11.91
N THR A 210 70.03 1.89 -11.12
CA THR A 210 71.31 1.63 -10.44
C THR A 210 71.54 2.57 -9.25
N ALA A 211 71.95 1.97 -8.14
CA ALA A 211 72.31 2.60 -6.88
C ALA A 211 73.82 2.88 -6.80
N ALA A 212 74.22 3.90 -6.04
CA ALA A 212 75.40 3.91 -5.15
C ALA A 212 75.36 5.18 -4.26
N VAL A 213 75.16 5.07 -2.93
CA VAL A 213 76.17 5.15 -1.84
C VAL A 213 76.61 6.61 -1.59
N VAL A 214 76.38 7.27 -0.44
CA VAL A 214 77.08 7.18 0.88
C VAL A 214 76.27 7.90 1.98
N GLU A 215 76.44 7.43 3.22
CA GLU A 215 75.90 7.90 4.52
C GLU A 215 76.31 9.32 5.02
N ALA A 216 75.47 9.79 5.96
CA ALA A 216 75.72 10.58 7.19
C ALA A 216 76.08 12.08 7.14
N SER A 217 75.13 12.93 7.57
CA SER A 217 75.25 13.83 8.74
C SER A 217 74.19 14.96 8.72
N THR A 218 73.22 14.88 9.66
CA THR A 218 72.63 15.97 10.49
C THR A 218 72.28 17.33 9.84
N GLN A 219 71.04 17.87 9.87
CA GLN A 219 70.31 18.34 11.06
C GLN A 219 68.88 18.82 10.72
N ALA A 220 67.94 18.53 11.64
CA ALA A 220 66.82 19.35 12.11
C ALA A 220 65.82 19.99 11.12
N ALA A 221 64.55 19.55 11.19
CA ALA A 221 63.34 20.41 11.41
C ALA A 221 62.02 19.81 10.88
N ILE A 222 61.66 18.56 11.17
CA ILE A 222 60.28 18.06 10.89
C ILE A 222 59.71 17.12 11.99
N PRO A 223 59.87 17.42 13.30
CA PRO A 223 58.86 16.97 14.29
C PRO A 223 58.10 18.14 14.93
N THR A 224 58.59 19.38 14.79
CA THR A 224 58.08 20.55 15.51
C THR A 224 56.74 21.09 14.99
N ALA A 225 56.36 20.84 13.73
CA ALA A 225 55.06 21.28 13.19
C ALA A 225 53.88 20.43 13.71
N GLY A 226 54.10 19.13 13.94
CA GLY A 226 53.12 18.23 14.53
C GLY A 226 52.96 18.48 16.03
N GLU A 227 54.07 18.66 16.77
CA GLU A 227 54.03 18.99 18.20
C GLU A 227 53.48 20.39 18.47
N SER A 228 53.78 21.40 17.63
CA SER A 228 53.19 22.74 17.78
C SER A 228 51.70 22.78 17.45
N ALA A 229 51.23 22.01 16.47
CA ALA A 229 49.80 21.86 16.20
C ALA A 229 49.09 21.10 17.35
N HIS A 230 49.71 20.05 17.90
CA HIS A 230 49.18 19.34 19.07
C HIS A 230 49.21 20.20 20.34
N ASN A 231 50.25 21.00 20.53
CA ASN A 231 50.39 21.96 21.63
C ASN A 231 49.40 23.12 21.48
N PHE A 232 49.14 23.60 20.26
CA PHE A 232 48.13 24.64 20.01
C PHE A 232 46.71 24.10 20.19
N LEU A 233 46.41 22.89 19.72
CA LEU A 233 45.12 22.24 19.95
C LEU A 233 44.90 21.89 21.43
N SER A 234 45.95 21.48 22.15
CA SER A 234 45.87 21.21 23.58
C SER A 234 45.87 22.49 24.43
N GLU A 235 46.49 23.58 23.99
CA GLU A 235 46.35 24.92 24.59
C GLU A 235 44.97 25.53 24.32
N LEU A 236 44.40 25.34 23.12
CA LEU A 236 43.02 25.71 22.81
C LEU A 236 42.05 24.91 23.68
N ALA A 237 42.24 23.60 23.81
CA ALA A 237 41.43 22.76 24.69
C ALA A 237 41.57 23.17 26.17
N LYS A 238 42.79 23.45 26.64
CA LYS A 238 43.05 23.92 28.02
C LYS A 238 42.49 25.31 28.30
N LYS A 239 42.57 26.25 27.35
CA LYS A 239 41.93 27.57 27.47
C LYS A 239 40.41 27.45 27.47
N GLN A 240 39.86 26.54 26.67
CA GLN A 240 38.42 26.31 26.61
C GLN A 240 37.86 25.62 27.86
N GLU A 241 38.65 24.78 28.54
CA GLU A 241 38.30 24.19 29.85
C GLU A 241 38.50 25.16 31.03
N ALA A 242 39.48 26.07 30.94
CA ALA A 242 39.77 27.05 32.00
C ALA A 242 38.84 28.29 31.97
N ASP A 243 38.32 28.67 30.79
CA ASP A 243 37.43 29.85 30.61
C ASP A 243 35.96 29.49 30.32
N ALA A 244 35.55 28.22 30.45
CA ALA A 244 34.16 27.82 30.26
C ALA A 244 33.26 28.40 31.37
N LEU A 245 32.76 29.61 31.14
CA LEU A 245 31.82 30.28 32.02
C LEU A 245 30.54 29.42 32.20
N PRO A 246 30.01 29.32 33.42
CA PRO A 246 28.84 28.49 33.71
C PRO A 246 27.60 28.95 32.91
N PRO A 247 26.60 28.07 32.74
CA PRO A 247 25.32 28.45 32.13
C PRO A 247 24.71 29.66 32.87
N TYR A 248 24.00 30.51 32.14
CA TYR A 248 23.31 31.69 32.69
C TYR A 248 22.25 31.30 33.74
N LEU A 249 21.57 30.16 33.52
CA LEU A 249 20.60 29.61 34.46
C LEU A 249 21.05 28.21 34.89
N PRO A 250 21.43 27.99 36.16
CA PRO A 250 21.78 26.67 36.64
C PRO A 250 20.52 25.79 36.67
N ARG A 251 20.51 24.73 35.88
CA ARG A 251 19.41 23.76 35.83
C ARG A 251 19.81 22.43 36.46
N LYS A 252 18.82 21.78 37.04
CA LYS A 252 18.93 20.41 37.55
C LYS A 252 17.87 19.56 36.87
N PRO A 253 18.19 18.31 36.51
CA PRO A 253 17.18 17.40 36.01
C PRO A 253 16.16 17.06 37.09
N LEU A 254 15.00 16.59 36.64
CA LEU A 254 13.95 16.13 37.54
C LEU A 254 14.41 14.89 38.33
N PRO A 255 13.96 14.72 39.58
CA PRO A 255 14.34 13.57 40.38
C PRO A 255 13.80 12.27 39.76
N LEU A 256 14.61 11.21 39.74
CA LEU A 256 14.22 9.90 39.19
C LEU A 256 12.94 9.34 39.84
N VAL A 257 12.74 9.61 41.13
CA VAL A 257 11.54 9.20 41.88
C VAL A 257 10.26 9.79 41.25
N LEU A 258 10.31 11.03 40.78
CA LEU A 258 9.17 11.66 40.12
C LEU A 258 8.88 10.97 38.78
N TRP A 259 9.91 10.66 38.00
CA TRP A 259 9.74 9.88 36.76
C TRP A 259 9.17 8.49 37.03
N ALA A 260 9.67 7.79 38.03
CA ALA A 260 9.16 6.48 38.43
C ALA A 260 7.68 6.56 38.84
N ALA A 261 7.29 7.60 39.61
CA ALA A 261 5.90 7.83 39.98
C ALA A 261 5.01 8.13 38.76
N LEU A 262 5.46 8.97 37.83
CA LEU A 262 4.73 9.31 36.61
C LEU A 262 4.55 8.08 35.70
N ILE A 263 5.61 7.29 35.49
CA ILE A 263 5.55 6.05 34.71
C ILE A 263 4.62 5.05 35.39
N GLY A 264 4.75 4.85 36.71
CA GLY A 264 3.88 3.95 37.46
C GLY A 264 2.40 4.33 37.36
N LEU A 265 2.09 5.63 37.51
CA LEU A 265 0.75 6.17 37.35
C LEU A 265 0.23 5.97 35.92
N TRP A 266 1.07 6.24 34.90
CA TRP A 266 0.70 6.09 33.50
C TRP A 266 0.42 4.62 33.15
N VAL A 267 1.26 3.69 33.60
CA VAL A 267 1.08 2.25 33.39
C VAL A 267 -0.21 1.78 34.06
N ALA A 268 -0.42 2.08 35.35
CA ALA A 268 -1.65 1.72 36.06
C ALA A 268 -2.90 2.30 35.40
N GLY A 269 -2.83 3.58 34.99
CA GLY A 269 -3.89 4.27 34.26
C GLY A 269 -4.17 3.62 32.90
N SER A 270 -3.15 3.18 32.16
CA SER A 270 -3.31 2.53 30.86
C SER A 270 -4.06 1.20 30.98
N PHE A 271 -3.78 0.40 32.02
CA PHE A 271 -4.51 -0.84 32.30
C PHE A 271 -5.97 -0.58 32.68
N ALA A 272 -6.22 0.42 33.53
CA ALA A 272 -7.57 0.83 33.90
C ALA A 272 -8.37 1.34 32.67
N ALA A 273 -7.74 2.15 31.82
CA ALA A 273 -8.34 2.66 30.59
C ALA A 273 -8.68 1.54 29.61
N ARG A 274 -7.77 0.57 29.44
CA ARG A 274 -8.00 -0.61 28.60
C ARG A 274 -9.16 -1.46 29.09
N SER A 275 -9.26 -1.66 30.41
CA SER A 275 -10.37 -2.39 31.04
C SER A 275 -11.71 -1.66 30.85
N ALA A 276 -11.73 -0.34 31.02
CA ALA A 276 -12.93 0.48 30.80
C ALA A 276 -13.41 0.43 29.34
N ALA A 277 -12.48 0.41 28.38
CA ALA A 277 -12.81 0.32 26.97
C ALA A 277 -13.27 -1.06 26.53
N ALA A 278 -12.73 -2.14 27.11
CA ALA A 278 -13.16 -3.51 26.83
C ALA A 278 -14.62 -3.79 27.20
N ALA A 279 -15.22 -2.98 28.08
CA ALA A 279 -16.64 -3.07 28.42
C ALA A 279 -17.56 -2.59 27.27
N TYR A 280 -17.04 -1.83 26.31
CA TYR A 280 -17.82 -1.31 25.19
C TYR A 280 -17.71 -2.25 23.98
N ALA A 281 -18.82 -2.89 23.62
CA ALA A 281 -18.90 -3.81 22.48
C ALA A 281 -19.49 -3.13 21.24
N ASN A 282 -19.10 -3.60 20.05
CA ASN A 282 -19.74 -3.18 18.81
C ASN A 282 -21.24 -3.47 18.86
N PRO A 283 -22.10 -2.52 18.48
CA PRO A 283 -23.54 -2.74 18.49
C PRO A 283 -23.94 -3.75 17.41
N LYS A 284 -25.06 -4.44 17.65
CA LYS A 284 -25.63 -5.39 16.70
C LYS A 284 -26.74 -4.71 15.91
N LEU A 285 -26.66 -4.75 14.58
CA LEU A 285 -27.78 -4.40 13.71
C LEU A 285 -28.61 -5.63 13.37
N PRO A 286 -29.90 -5.46 13.05
CA PRO A 286 -30.68 -6.52 12.43
C PRO A 286 -29.98 -6.99 11.14
N PRO A 287 -30.00 -8.30 10.84
CA PRO A 287 -29.44 -8.81 9.60
C PRO A 287 -30.17 -8.17 8.41
N PRO A 288 -29.48 -7.88 7.29
CA PRO A 288 -30.13 -7.38 6.10
C PRO A 288 -31.15 -8.42 5.58
N PRO A 289 -32.19 -7.97 4.86
CA PRO A 289 -33.14 -8.89 4.20
C PRO A 289 -32.40 -9.79 3.19
N ALA A 290 -32.97 -10.97 2.90
CA ALA A 290 -32.36 -11.96 2.01
C ALA A 290 -32.09 -11.40 0.60
N ASP A 291 -33.00 -10.58 0.09
CA ASP A 291 -32.87 -9.89 -1.19
C ASP A 291 -32.36 -8.46 -0.97
N VAL A 292 -31.03 -8.31 -0.95
CA VAL A 292 -30.42 -6.97 -0.90
C VAL A 292 -30.27 -6.44 -2.33
N PRO A 293 -30.80 -5.25 -2.65
CA PRO A 293 -30.60 -4.59 -3.93
C PRO A 293 -29.11 -4.44 -4.27
N PRO A 294 -28.75 -4.52 -5.56
CA PRO A 294 -27.37 -4.33 -6.01
C PRO A 294 -26.82 -2.94 -5.64
N ASP A 295 -27.67 -1.91 -5.56
CA ASP A 295 -27.30 -0.52 -5.21
C ASP A 295 -27.00 -0.30 -3.73
N PHE A 296 -27.00 -1.36 -2.90
CA PHE A 296 -26.64 -1.26 -1.50
C PHE A 296 -25.12 -1.37 -1.33
N PHE A 297 -24.47 -0.24 -1.07
CA PHE A 297 -23.01 -0.14 -0.99
C PHE A 297 -22.40 -0.60 0.34
N PHE A 298 -23.22 -0.72 1.39
CA PHE A 298 -22.76 -1.07 2.74
C PHE A 298 -22.66 -2.59 2.94
N PRO A 299 -21.74 -3.08 3.78
CA PRO A 299 -20.76 -2.30 4.53
C PRO A 299 -19.62 -1.77 3.66
N PHE A 300 -19.07 -0.62 4.04
CA PHE A 300 -17.76 -0.20 3.56
C PHE A 300 -16.70 -0.85 4.43
N VAL A 301 -15.83 -1.67 3.85
CA VAL A 301 -14.69 -2.27 4.55
C VAL A 301 -13.49 -1.36 4.37
N ILE A 302 -12.96 -0.83 5.46
CA ILE A 302 -11.96 0.24 5.42
C ILE A 302 -10.68 -0.26 6.08
N SER A 303 -9.56 -0.12 5.36
CA SER A 303 -8.22 -0.31 5.89
C SER A 303 -7.49 1.03 5.90
N LYS A 304 -7.07 1.46 7.08
CA LYS A 304 -6.33 2.69 7.32
C LYS A 304 -4.83 2.42 7.17
N PHE A 305 -4.11 3.34 6.56
CA PHE A 305 -2.66 3.35 6.54
C PHE A 305 -2.19 4.74 6.94
N SER A 306 -1.39 4.83 8.01
CA SER A 306 -0.95 6.11 8.57
C SER A 306 0.55 6.27 8.36
N THR A 307 0.95 7.36 7.71
CA THR A 307 2.35 7.80 7.66
C THR A 307 2.59 8.94 8.65
N ALA A 308 3.82 9.44 8.71
CA ALA A 308 4.14 10.63 9.50
C ALA A 308 3.51 11.92 8.94
N LYS A 309 3.03 11.91 7.69
CA LYS A 309 2.56 13.09 6.97
C LYS A 309 1.08 13.06 6.64
N ASP A 310 0.53 11.88 6.39
CA ASP A 310 -0.82 11.67 5.87
C ASP A 310 -1.41 10.31 6.32
N VAL A 311 -2.73 10.21 6.26
CA VAL A 311 -3.47 8.96 6.45
C VAL A 311 -4.18 8.70 5.14
N THR A 312 -3.95 7.51 4.61
CA THR A 312 -4.72 6.98 3.50
C THR A 312 -5.69 5.91 3.99
N TYR A 313 -6.85 5.83 3.34
CA TYR A 313 -7.87 4.83 3.57
C TYR A 313 -8.13 4.08 2.28
N ASN A 314 -7.96 2.75 2.33
CA ASN A 314 -8.43 1.85 1.29
C ASN A 314 -9.83 1.40 1.66
N VAL A 315 -10.83 1.81 0.87
CA VAL A 315 -12.24 1.52 1.10
C VAL A 315 -12.72 0.54 0.04
N LEU A 316 -13.11 -0.65 0.47
CA LEU A 316 -13.75 -1.64 -0.38
C LEU A 316 -15.26 -1.58 -0.16
N THR A 317 -16.01 -1.29 -1.22
CA THR A 317 -17.48 -1.32 -1.18
C THR A 317 -17.99 -2.76 -1.26
N ARG A 318 -19.26 -2.99 -0.90
CA ARG A 318 -19.90 -4.30 -1.10
C ARG A 318 -19.85 -4.79 -2.55
N GLN A 319 -19.82 -3.87 -3.52
CA GLN A 319 -19.71 -4.16 -4.94
C GLN A 319 -18.26 -4.44 -5.40
N ARG A 320 -17.31 -4.53 -4.47
CA ARG A 320 -15.87 -4.67 -4.73
C ARG A 320 -15.26 -3.50 -5.50
N GLN A 321 -15.89 -2.33 -5.45
CA GLN A 321 -15.26 -1.10 -5.94
C GLN A 321 -14.25 -0.64 -4.90
N LEU A 322 -13.04 -0.31 -5.34
CA LEU A 322 -12.01 0.28 -4.51
C LEU A 322 -12.12 1.80 -4.59
N LEU A 323 -12.25 2.44 -3.43
CA LEU A 323 -12.09 3.87 -3.26
C LEU A 323 -10.85 4.12 -2.39
N LEU A 324 -10.15 5.20 -2.66
CA LEU A 324 -9.01 5.65 -1.89
C LEU A 324 -9.41 6.96 -1.22
N ALA A 325 -9.05 7.18 0.04
CA ALA A 325 -9.17 8.51 0.63
C ALA A 325 -7.85 8.93 1.25
N ASP A 326 -7.52 10.21 1.18
CA ASP A 326 -6.30 10.79 1.72
C ASP A 326 -6.63 12.00 2.61
N PHE A 327 -5.92 12.10 3.74
CA PHE A 327 -6.01 13.22 4.66
C PHE A 327 -4.61 13.64 5.15
N PRO A 328 -4.16 14.86 4.85
CA PRO A 328 -2.84 15.34 5.25
C PRO A 328 -2.83 15.88 6.69
N TYR A 329 -1.78 15.55 7.46
CA TYR A 329 -1.53 16.08 8.80
C TYR A 329 -0.04 16.28 9.14
N GLU A 330 0.77 16.66 8.16
CA GLU A 330 2.23 16.87 8.30
C GLU A 330 2.70 17.65 9.53
N HIS A 331 1.91 18.60 10.04
CA HIS A 331 2.20 19.36 11.26
C HIS A 331 2.49 18.47 12.48
N GLU A 332 1.89 17.27 12.51
CA GLU A 332 1.92 16.38 13.65
C GLU A 332 3.32 15.85 13.95
N LEU A 333 4.09 15.48 12.92
CA LEU A 333 5.48 15.04 13.07
C LEU A 333 6.32 16.09 13.82
N TYR A 334 6.10 17.36 13.49
CA TYR A 334 6.81 18.48 14.12
C TYR A 334 6.31 18.75 15.53
N VAL A 335 4.99 18.83 15.73
CA VAL A 335 4.40 19.13 17.05
C VAL A 335 4.68 18.00 18.05
N ALA A 336 4.31 16.76 17.70
CA ALA A 336 4.52 15.60 18.56
C ALA A 336 6.01 15.32 18.73
N GLY A 337 6.79 15.34 17.65
CA GLY A 337 8.24 15.14 17.72
C GLY A 337 8.94 16.13 18.64
N SER A 338 8.50 17.39 18.66
CA SER A 338 9.06 18.41 19.56
C SER A 338 8.68 18.18 21.03
N VAL A 339 7.39 17.92 21.30
CA VAL A 339 6.90 17.67 22.67
C VAL A 339 7.55 16.41 23.25
N TYR A 340 7.50 15.30 22.51
CA TYR A 340 8.07 14.04 22.95
C TYR A 340 9.59 14.06 22.97
N GLY A 341 10.23 14.71 22.00
CA GLY A 341 11.67 14.91 22.00
C GLY A 341 12.14 15.64 23.25
N CYS A 342 11.43 16.71 23.65
CA CYS A 342 11.71 17.44 24.88
C CYS A 342 11.54 16.56 26.13
N VAL A 343 10.43 15.80 26.22
CA VAL A 343 10.20 14.86 27.33
C VAL A 343 11.30 13.81 27.42
N PHE A 344 11.65 13.15 26.30
CA PHE A 344 12.70 12.13 26.27
C PHE A 344 14.07 12.72 26.61
N PHE A 345 14.37 13.93 26.15
CA PHE A 345 15.58 14.64 26.54
C PHE A 345 15.69 14.79 28.06
N HIS A 346 14.62 15.22 28.73
CA HIS A 346 14.61 15.34 30.19
C HIS A 346 14.71 14.00 30.91
N VAL A 347 14.10 12.93 30.37
CA VAL A 347 14.24 11.57 30.92
C VAL A 347 15.71 11.13 30.86
N VAL A 348 16.35 11.27 29.69
CA VAL A 348 17.77 10.90 29.49
C VAL A 348 18.68 11.73 30.40
N TRP A 349 18.44 13.04 30.50
CA TRP A 349 19.21 13.91 31.40
C TRP A 349 19.07 13.48 32.86
N SER A 350 17.86 13.12 33.29
CA SER A 350 17.60 12.62 34.64
C SER A 350 18.29 11.28 34.92
N LEU A 351 18.33 10.37 33.94
CA LEU A 351 19.06 9.11 34.03
C LEU A 351 20.57 9.32 34.10
N LEU A 352 21.12 10.24 33.29
CA LEU A 352 22.54 10.58 33.34
C LEU A 352 22.92 11.16 34.69
N ALA A 353 22.09 12.04 35.26
CA ALA A 353 22.32 12.58 36.60
C ALA A 353 22.28 11.52 37.69
N PHE A 354 21.38 10.54 37.58
CA PHE A 354 21.33 9.41 38.52
C PHE A 354 22.62 8.59 38.53
N ILE A 355 23.29 8.45 37.38
CA ILE A 355 24.58 7.74 37.23
C ILE A 355 25.78 8.66 37.57
N GLY A 356 25.53 9.88 38.08
CA GLY A 356 26.58 10.86 38.39
C GLY A 356 27.19 11.55 37.16
N ARG A 357 26.56 11.43 35.99
CA ARG A 357 26.97 12.05 34.72
C ARG A 357 26.02 13.16 34.27
N GLY A 358 25.25 13.76 35.18
CA GLY A 358 24.25 14.78 34.86
C GLY A 358 24.84 16.03 34.21
N ASP A 359 26.03 16.42 34.65
CA ASP A 359 26.75 17.58 34.11
C ASP A 359 27.25 17.35 32.67
N ALA A 360 27.30 16.09 32.19
CA ALA A 360 27.74 15.79 30.84
C ALA A 360 26.84 16.47 29.78
N VAL A 361 25.53 16.57 30.03
CA VAL A 361 24.58 17.25 29.14
C VAL A 361 24.88 18.74 29.09
N THR A 362 25.00 19.37 30.26
CA THR A 362 25.30 20.80 30.38
C THR A 362 26.67 21.13 29.77
N ASN A 363 27.68 20.32 30.05
CA ASN A 363 29.04 20.47 29.52
C ASN A 363 29.08 20.27 28.00
N ALA A 364 28.28 19.36 27.44
CA ALA A 364 28.17 19.20 26.00
C ALA A 364 27.59 20.46 25.34
N PHE A 365 26.58 21.09 25.94
CA PHE A 365 26.02 22.34 25.41
C PHE A 365 26.97 23.53 25.53
N VAL A 366 27.68 23.66 26.66
CA VAL A 366 28.66 24.75 26.86
C VAL A 366 29.80 24.70 25.83
N LYS A 367 30.14 23.51 25.31
CA LYS A 367 31.15 23.34 24.26
C LYS A 367 30.74 23.92 22.90
N PHE A 368 29.47 24.26 22.67
CA PHE A 368 29.05 24.90 21.42
C PHE A 368 29.57 26.35 21.34
N PRO A 369 30.19 26.75 20.21
CA PRO A 369 30.73 28.09 20.05
C PRO A 369 29.61 29.15 20.09
N LEU A 370 29.94 30.33 20.63
CA LEU A 370 29.13 31.57 20.69
C LEU A 370 27.84 31.50 21.54
N LEU A 371 27.07 30.42 21.45
CA LEU A 371 25.75 30.27 22.08
C LEU A 371 25.68 29.14 23.11
N GLY A 372 26.79 28.43 23.36
CA GLY A 372 26.78 27.25 24.23
C GLY A 372 26.23 27.49 25.64
N ARG A 373 26.53 28.65 26.24
CA ARG A 373 25.98 29.04 27.55
C ARG A 373 24.47 29.24 27.55
N ALA A 374 23.94 29.81 26.47
CA ALA A 374 22.50 30.00 26.28
C ALA A 374 21.80 28.65 26.07
N PHE A 375 22.35 27.79 25.22
CA PHE A 375 21.82 26.44 24.98
C PHE A 375 21.91 25.54 26.22
N ALA A 376 22.97 25.66 27.03
CA ALA A 376 23.06 24.95 28.30
C ALA A 376 22.02 25.43 29.33
N SER A 377 21.58 26.69 29.22
CA SER A 377 20.57 27.29 30.11
C SER A 377 19.14 27.00 29.65
N LEU A 378 18.92 26.81 28.34
CA LEU A 378 17.62 26.56 27.73
C LEU A 378 17.77 25.55 26.57
N PRO A 379 18.06 24.27 26.88
CA PRO A 379 18.18 23.24 25.84
C PRO A 379 16.86 22.99 25.12
N GLU A 380 15.72 23.42 25.67
CA GLU A 380 14.41 23.22 25.07
C GLU A 380 14.23 24.03 23.78
N ILE A 381 15.08 25.02 23.50
CA ILE A 381 15.01 25.84 22.28
C ILE A 381 15.10 25.00 21.00
N PHE A 382 15.82 23.87 21.02
CA PHE A 382 15.91 22.93 19.90
C PHE A 382 14.59 22.24 19.60
N PHE A 383 13.66 22.18 20.56
CA PHE A 383 12.32 21.64 20.38
C PHE A 383 11.29 22.74 20.10
N ILE A 384 11.51 23.96 20.59
CA ILE A 384 10.62 25.10 20.32
C ILE A 384 10.59 25.45 18.82
N VAL A 385 11.74 25.44 18.15
CA VAL A 385 11.81 25.77 16.71
C VAL A 385 10.94 24.82 15.85
N PRO A 386 11.14 23.48 15.87
CA PRO A 386 10.26 22.57 15.13
C PRO A 386 8.81 22.64 15.62
N PHE A 387 8.54 22.90 16.90
CA PHE A 387 7.18 23.10 17.40
C PHE A 387 6.48 24.30 16.74
N ILE A 388 7.16 25.45 16.62
CA ILE A 388 6.65 26.64 15.94
C ILE A 388 6.43 26.36 14.45
N ILE A 389 7.34 25.63 13.79
CA ILE A 389 7.17 25.20 12.40
C ILE A 389 5.91 24.33 12.27
N GLY A 390 5.72 23.36 13.16
CA GLY A 390 4.54 22.51 13.20
C GLY A 390 3.24 23.30 13.38
N LEU A 391 3.23 24.26 14.32
CA LEU A 391 2.09 25.17 14.50
C LEU A 391 1.82 26.01 13.26
N SER A 392 2.86 26.56 12.63
CA SER A 392 2.71 27.32 11.38
C SER A 392 2.05 26.46 10.30
N ILE A 393 2.52 25.23 10.11
CA ILE A 393 1.93 24.27 9.16
C ILE A 393 0.47 23.96 9.53
N TYR A 394 0.16 23.79 10.82
CA TYR A 394 -1.20 23.51 11.30
C TYR A 394 -2.21 24.61 10.93
N PHE A 395 -1.78 25.88 10.98
CA PHE A 395 -2.63 27.03 10.67
C PHE A 395 -2.62 27.44 9.19
N THR A 396 -1.55 27.13 8.45
CA THR A 396 -1.39 27.58 7.05
C THR A 396 -1.77 26.54 6.01
N LYS A 397 -1.54 25.24 6.28
CA LYS A 397 -1.91 24.18 5.33
C LYS A 397 -3.38 23.79 5.48
N GLU A 398 -4.06 23.74 4.35
CA GLU A 398 -5.41 23.22 4.27
C GLU A 398 -5.42 21.70 4.53
N ARG A 399 -6.33 21.26 5.39
CA ARG A 399 -6.49 19.86 5.80
C ARG A 399 -7.80 19.31 5.22
N ALA A 400 -7.81 19.16 3.90
CA ALA A 400 -8.95 18.60 3.18
C ALA A 400 -8.83 17.07 3.09
N LEU A 401 -9.93 16.35 3.35
CA LEU A 401 -10.02 14.93 3.00
C LEU A 401 -10.42 14.83 1.54
N GLN A 402 -9.70 14.05 0.75
CA GLN A 402 -10.06 13.79 -0.65
C GLN A 402 -10.36 12.31 -0.81
N VAL A 403 -11.48 11.99 -1.45
CA VAL A 403 -11.89 10.63 -1.78
C VAL A 403 -11.80 10.47 -3.30
N PHE A 404 -11.06 9.45 -3.71
CA PHE A 404 -10.80 9.09 -5.09
C PHE A 404 -11.40 7.72 -5.40
N ASP A 405 -11.70 7.50 -6.67
CA ASP A 405 -12.02 6.18 -7.18
C ASP A 405 -10.74 5.35 -7.45
N ALA A 406 -10.92 4.13 -7.98
CA ALA A 406 -9.81 3.25 -8.36
C ALA A 406 -8.92 3.81 -9.49
N GLN A 407 -9.36 4.87 -10.17
CA GLN A 407 -8.61 5.56 -11.23
C GLN A 407 -7.96 6.86 -10.73
N SER A 408 -7.98 7.11 -9.42
CA SER A 408 -7.52 8.34 -8.79
C SER A 408 -8.29 9.60 -9.23
N ALA A 409 -9.51 9.45 -9.75
CA ALA A 409 -10.38 10.58 -10.05
C ALA A 409 -11.10 11.04 -8.77
N PRO A 410 -11.19 12.35 -8.50
CA PRO A 410 -11.82 12.85 -7.29
C PRO A 410 -13.33 12.60 -7.34
N VAL A 411 -13.83 11.88 -6.33
CA VAL A 411 -15.26 11.58 -6.15
C VAL A 411 -15.90 12.60 -5.20
N MET A 412 -15.22 12.88 -4.08
CA MET A 412 -15.67 13.80 -3.04
C MET A 412 -14.46 14.46 -2.36
N ALA A 413 -14.64 15.69 -1.88
CA ALA A 413 -13.67 16.35 -1.03
C ALA A 413 -14.36 17.01 0.17
N VAL A 414 -13.73 16.96 1.34
CA VAL A 414 -14.22 17.64 2.55
C VAL A 414 -13.19 18.66 2.99
N HIS A 415 -13.53 19.93 2.84
CA HIS A 415 -12.65 21.06 3.14
C HIS A 415 -12.96 21.62 4.54
N PRO A 416 -11.94 22.03 5.31
CA PRO A 416 -12.17 22.75 6.55
C PRO A 416 -12.74 24.14 6.24
N ASP A 417 -13.81 24.52 6.91
CA ASP A 417 -14.47 25.83 6.72
C ASP A 417 -14.66 26.48 8.10
N PRO A 418 -14.29 27.75 8.32
CA PRO A 418 -14.54 28.45 9.59
C PRO A 418 -16.01 28.49 10.02
N ALA A 419 -16.96 28.47 9.08
CA ALA A 419 -18.39 28.54 9.38
C ALA A 419 -19.00 27.20 9.83
N CYS A 420 -18.34 26.07 9.55
CA CYS A 420 -18.83 24.75 9.92
C CYS A 420 -17.69 23.83 10.38
N TYR A 421 -17.95 22.55 10.58
CA TYR A 421 -16.88 21.59 10.84
C TYR A 421 -16.18 21.25 9.52
N GLY A 422 -16.92 20.91 8.47
CA GLY A 422 -16.33 20.68 7.16
C GLY A 422 -17.36 20.80 6.04
N MET A 423 -16.95 21.39 4.92
CA MET A 423 -17.77 21.55 3.73
C MET A 423 -17.50 20.40 2.77
N ILE A 424 -18.54 19.66 2.41
CA ILE A 424 -18.46 18.51 1.50
C ILE A 424 -18.77 18.99 0.08
N ARG A 425 -17.83 18.72 -0.83
CA ARG A 425 -17.92 19.04 -2.25
C ARG A 425 -17.82 17.76 -3.08
N ASP A 426 -18.54 17.73 -4.19
CA ASP A 426 -18.42 16.63 -5.15
C ASP A 426 -17.13 16.73 -6.00
N GLY A 427 -16.91 15.75 -6.87
CA GLY A 427 -15.77 15.74 -7.80
C GLY A 427 -15.72 16.92 -8.78
N SER A 428 -16.82 17.67 -8.94
CA SER A 428 -16.87 18.90 -9.74
C SER A 428 -16.55 20.16 -8.91
N GLY A 429 -16.35 20.01 -7.60
CA GLY A 429 -16.11 21.10 -6.65
C GLY A 429 -17.39 21.82 -6.19
N LYS A 430 -18.58 21.31 -6.57
CA LYS A 430 -19.87 21.86 -6.15
C LYS A 430 -20.15 21.42 -4.72
N GLU A 431 -20.62 22.36 -3.90
CA GLU A 431 -21.06 22.08 -2.55
C GLU A 431 -22.30 21.16 -2.57
N VAL A 432 -22.22 20.05 -1.83
CA VAL A 432 -23.30 19.08 -1.71
C VAL A 432 -23.82 18.93 -0.29
N ALA A 433 -23.00 19.22 0.73
CA ALA A 433 -23.42 19.17 2.12
C ALA A 433 -22.43 19.88 3.05
N ARG A 434 -22.82 20.06 4.30
CA ARG A 434 -22.00 20.58 5.39
C ARG A 434 -22.05 19.67 6.60
N LEU A 435 -20.93 19.56 7.31
CA LEU A 435 -20.86 18.96 8.63
C LEU A 435 -20.82 20.06 9.66
N VAL A 436 -21.75 20.01 10.62
CA VAL A 436 -21.82 20.97 11.73
C VAL A 436 -21.53 20.22 13.03
N SER A 437 -20.44 20.60 13.71
CA SER A 437 -20.13 20.05 15.03
C SER A 437 -21.04 20.68 16.08
N LYS A 438 -21.68 19.84 16.89
CA LYS A 438 -22.54 20.24 18.00
C LYS A 438 -22.24 19.44 19.26
N GLY A 439 -22.76 19.94 20.37
CA GLY A 439 -22.66 19.31 21.68
C GLY A 439 -21.47 19.78 22.50
N THR A 440 -21.07 18.95 23.47
CA THR A 440 -19.99 19.25 24.42
C THR A 440 -18.89 18.20 24.30
N VAL A 441 -17.73 18.40 24.94
CA VAL A 441 -16.61 17.42 24.93
C VAL A 441 -17.06 16.01 25.34
N LEU A 442 -18.06 15.89 26.22
CA LEU A 442 -18.59 14.61 26.70
C LEU A 442 -19.79 14.09 25.92
N ASN A 443 -20.43 14.90 25.07
CA ASN A 443 -21.58 14.52 24.25
C ASN A 443 -21.39 15.15 22.87
N ARG A 444 -20.46 14.60 22.10
CA ARG A 444 -20.04 15.14 20.80
C ARG A 444 -20.85 14.49 19.70
N TYR A 445 -21.35 15.31 18.80
CA TYR A 445 -21.99 14.82 17.60
C TYR A 445 -21.86 15.81 16.46
N TRP A 446 -21.99 15.29 15.24
CA TRP A 446 -21.88 16.06 14.01
C TRP A 446 -23.17 15.87 13.23
N GLU A 447 -23.80 16.96 12.84
CA GLU A 447 -24.97 16.93 11.97
C GLU A 447 -24.52 17.07 10.52
N PHE A 448 -25.00 16.16 9.68
CA PHE A 448 -24.92 16.28 8.24
C PHE A 448 -26.10 17.11 7.75
N VAL A 449 -25.79 18.26 7.18
CA VAL A 449 -26.75 19.26 6.72
C VAL A 449 -26.65 19.35 5.19
N ASP A 450 -27.76 19.12 4.50
CA ASP A 450 -27.83 19.26 3.03
C ASP A 450 -27.81 20.74 2.61
N THR A 451 -27.70 21.00 1.32
CA THR A 451 -27.75 22.32 0.68
C THR A 451 -29.00 23.13 1.03
N ASP A 452 -30.11 22.49 1.36
CA ASP A 452 -31.35 23.12 1.84
C ASP A 452 -31.35 23.43 3.35
N ASN A 453 -30.20 23.30 4.03
CA ASN A 453 -30.04 23.45 5.48
C ASN A 453 -30.86 22.46 6.33
N LEU A 454 -31.27 21.33 5.75
CA LEU A 454 -31.97 20.27 6.47
C LEU A 454 -30.98 19.25 7.03
N VAL A 455 -31.18 18.85 8.28
CA VAL A 455 -30.38 17.79 8.92
C VAL A 455 -30.86 16.44 8.41
N VAL A 456 -29.99 15.74 7.69
CA VAL A 456 -30.30 14.42 7.11
C VAL A 456 -30.03 13.31 8.13
N PHE A 457 -28.85 13.35 8.76
CA PHE A 457 -28.45 12.43 9.81
C PHE A 457 -27.43 13.08 10.74
N SER A 458 -27.18 12.44 11.88
CA SER A 458 -26.14 12.83 12.83
C SER A 458 -25.19 11.68 13.12
N ILE A 459 -23.91 11.98 13.28
CA ILE A 459 -22.88 11.03 13.71
C ILE A 459 -22.60 11.36 15.18
N ARG A 460 -22.74 10.39 16.08
CA ARG A 460 -22.54 10.58 17.53
C ARG A 460 -21.39 9.71 18.02
N ASP A 461 -20.60 10.24 18.95
CA ASP A 461 -19.61 9.44 19.69
C ASP A 461 -20.36 8.66 20.78
N ASP A 462 -20.43 7.34 20.63
CA ASP A 462 -21.12 6.48 21.58
C ASP A 462 -20.28 6.24 22.86
N PHE A 463 -18.95 6.46 22.80
CA PHE A 463 -18.05 6.26 23.94
C PHE A 463 -17.14 7.48 24.19
N PRO A 464 -17.72 8.62 24.60
CA PRO A 464 -16.99 9.89 24.76
C PRO A 464 -15.92 9.86 25.86
N LYS A 465 -16.07 9.00 26.87
CA LYS A 465 -15.03 8.77 27.88
C LYS A 465 -13.76 8.17 27.27
N GLY A 466 -13.91 7.35 26.24
CA GLY A 466 -12.81 6.75 25.49
C GLY A 466 -11.87 7.79 24.89
N LEU A 467 -12.42 8.90 24.36
CA LEU A 467 -11.62 10.02 23.85
C LEU A 467 -10.70 10.59 24.93
N LEU A 468 -11.23 10.90 26.12
CA LEU A 468 -10.44 11.51 27.19
C LEU A 468 -9.31 10.59 27.63
N LEU A 469 -9.62 9.29 27.76
CA LEU A 469 -8.62 8.27 28.06
C LEU A 469 -7.58 8.16 26.93
N ARG A 470 -8.01 8.23 25.66
CA ARG A 470 -7.11 8.24 24.50
C ARG A 470 -6.16 9.44 24.52
N LYS A 471 -6.64 10.64 24.89
CA LYS A 471 -5.78 11.82 24.99
C LYS A 471 -4.66 11.65 26.02
N LEU A 472 -4.92 10.92 27.11
CA LEU A 472 -3.98 10.68 28.20
C LEU A 472 -3.05 9.47 27.97
N PHE A 473 -3.55 8.42 27.33
CA PHE A 473 -2.86 7.12 27.23
C PHE A 473 -2.53 6.70 25.78
N GLY A 474 -2.96 7.47 24.78
CA GLY A 474 -2.90 7.08 23.37
C GLY A 474 -3.95 6.02 23.03
N ASN A 475 -3.89 5.45 21.83
CA ASN A 475 -4.86 4.45 21.35
C ASN A 475 -4.72 3.05 22.01
N LEU A 476 -3.64 2.78 22.74
CA LEU A 476 -3.39 1.47 23.40
C LEU A 476 -3.61 0.26 22.46
N GLY A 477 -3.02 0.31 21.27
CA GLY A 477 -3.12 -0.76 20.27
C GLY A 477 -4.51 -0.91 19.64
N GLY A 478 -5.32 0.16 19.60
CA GLY A 478 -6.66 0.14 19.00
C GLY A 478 -7.79 -0.03 20.00
N THR A 479 -7.49 -0.18 21.30
CA THR A 479 -8.51 -0.42 22.33
C THR A 479 -9.29 0.86 22.66
N LEU A 480 -8.64 2.03 22.60
CA LEU A 480 -9.26 3.33 22.93
C LEU A 480 -9.73 4.09 21.67
N ARG A 481 -10.08 3.36 20.61
CA ARG A 481 -10.67 3.95 19.40
C ARG A 481 -12.05 4.54 19.71
N SER A 482 -12.40 5.62 19.02
CA SER A 482 -13.73 6.21 19.13
C SER A 482 -14.76 5.32 18.44
N HIS A 483 -15.91 5.15 19.10
CA HIS A 483 -17.04 4.42 18.57
C HIS A 483 -18.07 5.41 18.05
N TYR A 484 -18.38 5.34 16.77
CA TYR A 484 -19.34 6.26 16.17
C TYR A 484 -20.62 5.53 15.76
N GLY A 485 -21.75 6.10 16.16
CA GLY A 485 -23.07 5.71 15.70
C GLY A 485 -23.61 6.72 14.69
N ILE A 486 -24.32 6.26 13.67
CA ILE A 486 -25.03 7.09 12.70
C ILE A 486 -26.51 7.05 13.07
N PHE A 487 -27.14 8.22 13.20
CA PHE A 487 -28.52 8.36 13.69
C PHE A 487 -29.34 9.24 12.75
N ALA A 488 -30.56 8.81 12.44
CA ALA A 488 -31.57 9.62 11.76
C ALA A 488 -32.81 9.73 12.65
N GLN A 489 -33.26 10.96 12.92
CA GLN A 489 -34.40 11.23 13.82
C GLN A 489 -34.27 10.48 15.17
N ASP A 490 -33.08 10.55 15.78
CA ASP A 490 -32.71 9.84 17.03
C ASP A 490 -32.72 8.31 16.99
N ARG A 491 -33.11 7.69 15.86
CA ARG A 491 -32.99 6.25 15.66
C ARG A 491 -31.62 5.92 15.08
N ARG A 492 -30.98 4.87 15.59
CA ARG A 492 -29.69 4.39 15.06
C ARG A 492 -29.90 3.84 13.65
N ALA A 493 -29.35 4.54 12.67
CA ALA A 493 -29.40 4.22 11.26
C ALA A 493 -28.15 3.46 10.78
N GLY A 494 -27.07 3.48 11.56
CA GLY A 494 -25.83 2.81 11.24
C GLY A 494 -24.80 2.94 12.36
N PHE A 495 -23.63 2.37 12.18
CA PHE A 495 -22.54 2.46 13.13
C PHE A 495 -21.20 2.07 12.49
N ILE A 496 -20.11 2.39 13.19
CA ILE A 496 -18.77 1.98 12.81
C ILE A 496 -18.37 0.75 13.61
N PHE A 497 -18.21 -0.36 12.90
CA PHE A 497 -17.73 -1.62 13.46
C PHE A 497 -16.20 -1.59 13.49
N LEU A 498 -15.61 -1.60 14.67
CA LEU A 498 -14.16 -1.68 14.82
C LEU A 498 -13.70 -3.15 14.77
N ASP A 499 -12.72 -3.48 13.94
CA ASP A 499 -12.18 -4.83 13.85
C ASP A 499 -11.41 -5.17 15.15
N PRO A 500 -11.77 -6.22 15.90
CA PRO A 500 -11.05 -6.61 17.10
C PRO A 500 -9.63 -7.13 16.82
N SER A 501 -9.37 -7.59 15.60
CA SER A 501 -8.08 -8.15 15.18
C SER A 501 -7.08 -7.11 14.66
N SER A 502 -7.55 -5.89 14.34
CA SER A 502 -6.71 -4.85 13.74
C SER A 502 -7.13 -3.45 14.18
N ALA A 503 -6.15 -2.65 14.63
CA ALA A 503 -6.36 -1.24 14.98
C ALA A 503 -6.65 -0.36 13.75
N ASP A 504 -6.24 -0.80 12.58
CA ASP A 504 -6.31 -0.05 11.32
C ASP A 504 -7.50 -0.44 10.45
N ARG A 505 -8.24 -1.50 10.82
CA ARG A 505 -9.42 -1.93 10.09
C ARG A 505 -10.70 -1.59 10.83
N PHE A 506 -11.68 -1.12 10.08
CA PHE A 506 -13.04 -0.90 10.56
C PHE A 506 -14.01 -0.97 9.39
N GLN A 507 -15.29 -1.05 9.70
CA GLN A 507 -16.34 -1.11 8.70
C GLN A 507 -17.43 -0.11 9.02
N ILE A 508 -17.97 0.56 8.02
CA ILE A 508 -19.17 1.39 8.18
C ILE A 508 -20.37 0.55 7.80
N HIS A 509 -21.26 0.32 8.76
CA HIS A 509 -22.50 -0.40 8.58
C HIS A 509 -23.67 0.57 8.61
N MET A 510 -24.60 0.40 7.67
CA MET A 510 -25.88 1.10 7.66
C MET A 510 -27.01 0.08 7.70
N ASP A 511 -28.05 0.38 8.46
CA ASP A 511 -29.31 -0.33 8.42
C ASP A 511 -29.93 -0.15 7.03
N PHE A 512 -30.46 -1.24 6.49
CA PHE A 512 -31.09 -1.29 5.18
C PHE A 512 -32.21 -0.25 5.03
N ALA A 513 -33.02 -0.03 6.08
CA ALA A 513 -34.12 0.94 6.06
C ALA A 513 -33.63 2.39 5.88
N PHE A 514 -32.37 2.64 6.20
CA PHE A 514 -31.74 3.96 6.22
C PHE A 514 -30.61 4.10 5.20
N ALA A 515 -30.43 3.12 4.31
CA ALA A 515 -29.37 3.10 3.30
C ALA A 515 -29.46 4.28 2.32
N ARG A 516 -30.67 4.83 2.15
CA ARG A 516 -31.00 5.94 1.24
C ARG A 516 -31.08 7.29 1.96
N LEU A 517 -30.60 7.39 3.20
CA LEU A 517 -30.58 8.67 3.93
C LEU A 517 -29.83 9.75 3.16
N GLY A 518 -28.70 9.41 2.55
CA GLY A 518 -27.92 10.30 1.70
C GLY A 518 -27.10 9.50 0.70
N HIS A 519 -26.36 10.19 -0.17
CA HIS A 519 -25.51 9.50 -1.13
C HIS A 519 -24.39 8.74 -0.38
N PRO A 520 -24.13 7.45 -0.67
CA PRO A 520 -23.17 6.64 0.10
C PRO A 520 -21.77 7.25 0.21
N ALA A 521 -21.29 7.89 -0.87
CA ALA A 521 -20.01 8.59 -0.86
C ALA A 521 -19.98 9.81 0.08
N GLN A 522 -21.10 10.50 0.29
CA GLN A 522 -21.20 11.61 1.25
C GLN A 522 -21.12 11.11 2.68
N ILE A 523 -21.81 10.00 2.99
CA ILE A 523 -21.76 9.35 4.31
C ILE A 523 -20.32 8.88 4.60
N LEU A 524 -19.69 8.22 3.63
CA LEU A 524 -18.30 7.79 3.72
C LEU A 524 -17.36 8.97 3.98
N ALA A 525 -17.43 10.01 3.15
CA ALA A 525 -16.57 11.19 3.28
C ALA A 525 -16.77 11.88 4.64
N ALA A 526 -18.02 12.00 5.10
CA ALA A 526 -18.32 12.59 6.40
C ALA A 526 -17.70 11.82 7.57
N VAL A 527 -17.90 10.51 7.58
CA VAL A 527 -17.36 9.62 8.61
C VAL A 527 -15.83 9.63 8.60
N LEU A 528 -15.21 9.45 7.43
CA LEU A 528 -13.76 9.46 7.31
C LEU A 528 -13.17 10.81 7.71
N TYR A 529 -13.84 11.93 7.41
CA TYR A 529 -13.36 13.26 7.78
C TYR A 529 -13.37 13.44 9.30
N ILE A 530 -14.44 13.02 9.97
CA ILE A 530 -14.52 13.04 11.45
C ILE A 530 -13.42 12.16 12.04
N ILE A 531 -13.26 10.91 11.60
CA ILE A 531 -12.20 10.01 12.09
C ILE A 531 -10.81 10.62 11.89
N SER A 532 -10.55 11.18 10.70
CA SER A 532 -9.24 11.75 10.36
C SER A 532 -8.92 13.01 11.15
N ARG A 533 -9.93 13.83 11.43
CA ARG A 533 -9.74 15.08 12.16
C ARG A 533 -9.67 14.85 13.68
N GLU A 534 -10.47 13.93 14.21
CA GLU A 534 -10.43 13.55 15.62
C GLU A 534 -9.19 12.73 15.99
N LYS A 535 -8.63 12.01 15.00
CA LYS A 535 -7.42 11.19 15.07
C LYS A 535 -7.44 10.09 16.14
N ASP A 536 -6.73 9.00 15.89
CA ASP A 536 -6.48 7.94 16.88
C ASP A 536 -4.97 7.75 17.08
N PRO A 537 -4.25 8.75 17.64
CA PRO A 537 -2.80 8.67 17.74
C PRO A 537 -2.38 7.52 18.66
N VAL A 538 -1.30 6.84 18.29
CA VAL A 538 -0.72 5.74 19.10
C VAL A 538 -0.18 6.26 20.44
N TYR A 539 0.12 7.55 20.51
CA TYR A 539 0.70 8.23 21.66
C TYR A 539 -0.32 9.20 22.31
N PRO A 540 -0.15 9.54 23.60
CA PRO A 540 -0.95 10.57 24.26
C PRO A 540 -0.93 11.92 23.52
N SER A 541 -2.08 12.52 23.24
CA SER A 541 -2.13 13.83 22.58
C SER A 541 -3.25 14.67 23.15
N PRO A 542 -2.97 15.92 23.58
CA PRO A 542 -4.05 16.86 23.88
C PRO A 542 -4.70 17.41 22.60
N PHE A 543 -3.94 17.38 21.49
CA PHE A 543 -4.31 17.88 20.16
C PHE A 543 -5.20 16.91 19.42
#